data_AF-A0A0B0SCU8-F1
#
_entry.id   AF-A0A0B0SCU8-F1
#
_cell.length_a   1.000
_cell.length_b   1.000
_cell.length_c   1.000
_cell.angle_alpha   90.00
_cell.angle_beta   90.00
_cell.angle_gamma   90.00
#
_symmetry.space_group_name_H-M   'P 1'
#
loop_
_entity.id
_entity.type
_entity.pdbx_description
1 polymer ?
#
loop_
_entity_poly.entity_id
_entity_poly.type
_entity_poly.pdbx_seq_one_letter_code
_entity_poly.pdbx_strand_id
1 'polypeptide(L)'
;MPKRLTPEDRWETDFEVPVPGEGRRIGPLEVLFQRLLNRTERLKNRVADILGLPWDATPPDTLAGLAGRVGTLETNQGGTALSAHRTAPVLDHPDGSVTAAKLDAVRNAPTITPSPGDWLLGGLASGTGVGKLPIGQANGVPLLNASGALASADAYLSRGSVTSAVDWNTLTDAGTYEIASGAFGTGSANTPPAVTQQGHLLVLRTLEATTQVYVPKSADPGIYWRQYAGGTWSSWVTAGVMYGSNSNGSYIRFADGTQICWASHDPTSFGSMQTGYDTNLSTRQNVGPPL
;
A
#
# COMPACT_ATOMS: atom_id res chain seq x y z
N MET A 1 -37.35 -70.47 15.31
CA MET A 1 -37.06 -70.44 13.86
C MET A 1 -36.42 -69.09 13.55
N PRO A 2 -35.38 -69.01 12.70
CA PRO A 2 -34.83 -67.72 12.28
C PRO A 2 -35.92 -66.92 11.58
N LYS A 3 -36.18 -65.69 12.04
CA LYS A 3 -37.12 -64.80 11.36
C LYS A 3 -36.45 -64.30 10.07
N ARG A 4 -37.12 -64.48 8.93
CA ARG A 4 -36.66 -63.92 7.66
C ARG A 4 -36.92 -62.41 7.69
N LEU A 5 -35.86 -61.63 7.54
CA LEU A 5 -35.94 -60.19 7.34
C LEU A 5 -36.05 -59.93 5.83
N THR A 6 -37.02 -59.12 5.43
CA THR A 6 -37.24 -58.76 4.03
C THR A 6 -36.84 -57.30 3.85
N PRO A 7 -35.86 -56.98 3.00
CA PRO A 7 -35.49 -55.58 2.73
C PRO A 7 -36.68 -54.81 2.14
N GLU A 8 -36.83 -53.54 2.54
CA GLU A 8 -37.85 -52.62 2.02
C GLU A 8 -37.22 -51.31 1.54
N ASP A 9 -37.80 -50.68 0.52
CA ASP A 9 -37.33 -49.41 -0.05
C ASP A 9 -37.67 -48.20 0.84
N ARG A 10 -37.00 -48.07 1.98
CA ARG A 10 -37.23 -46.98 2.93
C ARG A 10 -35.94 -46.44 3.51
N TRP A 11 -35.95 -45.14 3.78
CA TRP A 11 -34.87 -44.47 4.49
C TRP A 11 -35.22 -44.39 5.97
N GLU A 12 -34.40 -45.01 6.81
CA GLU A 12 -34.54 -45.01 8.27
C GLU A 12 -33.67 -43.88 8.85
N THR A 13 -34.23 -43.07 9.75
CA THR A 13 -33.55 -41.91 10.33
C THR A 13 -32.73 -42.25 11.59
N ASP A 14 -33.11 -43.30 12.31
CA ASP A 14 -32.54 -43.62 13.63
C ASP A 14 -31.82 -44.97 13.63
N PHE A 15 -30.56 -44.97 14.04
CA PHE A 15 -29.74 -46.17 14.23
C PHE A 15 -29.37 -46.29 15.70
N GLU A 16 -30.23 -46.94 16.48
CA GLU A 16 -29.89 -47.30 17.85
C GLU A 16 -29.03 -48.56 17.83
N VAL A 17 -27.76 -48.41 18.19
CA VAL A 17 -26.83 -49.53 18.36
C VAL A 17 -26.99 -50.06 19.78
N PRO A 18 -27.35 -51.33 19.98
CA PRO A 18 -27.46 -51.91 21.31
C PRO A 18 -26.15 -51.75 22.10
N VAL A 19 -26.25 -51.32 23.36
CA VAL A 19 -25.07 -51.02 24.19
C VAL A 19 -24.41 -52.33 24.66
N PRO A 20 -23.07 -52.45 24.67
CA PRO A 20 -22.39 -53.64 25.17
C PRO A 20 -22.80 -53.94 26.62
N GLY A 21 -23.39 -55.12 26.86
CA GLY A 21 -23.80 -55.57 28.20
C GLY A 21 -25.31 -55.58 28.45
N GLU A 22 -26.14 -55.04 27.56
CA GLU A 22 -27.58 -55.29 27.60
C GLU A 22 -27.85 -56.79 27.38
N GLY A 23 -28.72 -57.38 28.20
CA GLY A 23 -29.07 -58.80 28.08
C GLY A 23 -29.52 -59.10 26.65
N ARG A 24 -29.04 -60.22 26.08
CA ARG A 24 -29.21 -60.65 24.67
C ARG A 24 -30.68 -60.75 24.24
N ARG A 25 -31.36 -59.62 24.11
CA ARG A 25 -32.70 -59.50 23.53
C ARG A 25 -32.49 -59.48 22.03
N ILE A 26 -33.01 -60.50 21.35
CA ILE A 26 -32.89 -60.65 19.89
C ILE A 26 -33.59 -59.49 19.16
N GLY A 27 -34.61 -58.87 19.79
CA GLY A 27 -35.41 -57.79 19.21
C GLY A 27 -34.63 -56.56 18.74
N PRO A 28 -33.85 -55.87 19.60
CA PRO A 28 -33.07 -54.70 19.19
C PRO A 28 -32.06 -54.96 18.06
N LEU A 29 -31.36 -56.10 18.08
CA LEU A 29 -30.45 -56.48 17.00
C LEU A 29 -31.19 -56.78 15.69
N GLU A 30 -32.34 -57.44 15.78
CA GLU A 30 -33.19 -57.72 14.62
C GLU A 30 -33.69 -56.41 13.98
N VAL A 31 -34.11 -55.43 14.79
CA VAL A 31 -34.52 -54.10 14.32
C VAL A 31 -33.35 -53.39 13.64
N LEU A 32 -32.15 -53.43 14.21
CA LEU A 32 -30.96 -52.85 13.60
C LEU A 32 -30.65 -53.48 12.23
N PHE A 33 -30.66 -54.81 12.13
CA PHE A 33 -30.41 -55.51 10.86
C PHE A 33 -31.50 -55.20 9.82
N GLN A 34 -32.77 -55.14 10.23
CA GLN A 34 -33.85 -54.75 9.33
C GLN A 34 -33.64 -53.33 8.77
N ARG A 35 -33.25 -52.36 9.63
CA ARG A 35 -32.97 -50.99 9.20
C ARG A 35 -31.78 -50.89 8.25
N LEU A 36 -30.71 -51.65 8.51
CA LEU A 36 -29.56 -51.73 7.60
C LEU A 36 -29.93 -52.32 6.24
N LEU A 37 -30.75 -53.37 6.22
CA LEU A 37 -31.25 -53.98 4.99
C LEU A 37 -32.12 -53.00 4.20
N ASN A 38 -33.04 -52.30 4.87
CA ASN A 38 -33.89 -51.27 4.24
C ASN A 38 -33.06 -50.16 3.58
N ARG A 39 -32.07 -49.64 4.29
CA ARG A 39 -31.21 -48.57 3.78
C ARG A 39 -30.37 -49.03 2.59
N THR A 40 -29.86 -50.26 2.65
CA THR A 40 -29.12 -50.87 1.54
C THR A 40 -30.01 -50.98 0.30
N GLU A 41 -31.24 -51.45 0.47
CA GLU A 41 -32.21 -51.56 -0.63
C GLU A 41 -32.58 -50.20 -1.20
N ARG A 42 -32.80 -49.21 -0.33
CA ARG A 42 -33.03 -47.82 -0.73
C ARG A 42 -31.87 -47.25 -1.55
N LEU A 43 -30.63 -47.48 -1.13
CA LEU A 43 -29.45 -47.02 -1.87
C LEU A 43 -29.35 -47.70 -3.24
N LYS A 44 -29.60 -49.02 -3.32
CA LYS A 44 -29.62 -49.74 -4.59
C LYS A 44 -30.68 -49.18 -5.53
N ASN A 45 -31.90 -48.96 -5.05
CA ASN A 45 -33.00 -48.42 -5.86
C ASN A 45 -32.69 -47.00 -6.32
N ARG A 46 -32.15 -46.14 -5.44
CA ARG A 46 -31.77 -44.77 -5.83
C ARG A 46 -30.67 -44.73 -6.86
N VAL A 47 -29.67 -45.61 -6.75
CA VAL A 47 -28.65 -45.70 -7.80
C VAL A 47 -29.24 -46.30 -9.07
N ALA A 48 -30.13 -47.29 -8.97
CA ALA A 48 -30.80 -47.87 -10.12
C ALA A 48 -31.63 -46.83 -10.89
N ASP A 49 -32.35 -45.95 -10.18
CA ASP A 49 -33.07 -44.81 -10.74
C ASP A 49 -32.13 -43.86 -11.50
N ILE A 50 -30.98 -43.52 -10.89
CA ILE A 50 -29.98 -42.64 -11.51
C ILE A 50 -29.42 -43.29 -12.78
N LEU A 51 -29.03 -44.55 -12.70
CA LEU A 51 -28.44 -45.30 -13.83
C LEU A 51 -29.49 -45.68 -14.88
N GLY A 52 -30.77 -45.70 -14.53
CA GLY A 52 -31.87 -46.21 -15.35
C GLY A 52 -31.87 -47.73 -15.53
N LEU A 53 -31.20 -48.47 -14.64
CA LEU A 53 -30.94 -49.92 -14.73
C LEU A 53 -30.84 -50.51 -13.32
N PRO A 54 -31.12 -51.81 -13.12
CA PRO A 54 -30.85 -52.47 -11.84
C PRO A 54 -29.38 -52.29 -11.39
N TRP A 55 -29.15 -52.15 -10.08
CA TRP A 55 -27.79 -52.01 -9.51
C TRP A 55 -26.86 -53.17 -9.88
N ASP A 56 -27.41 -54.37 -10.05
CA ASP A 56 -26.70 -55.61 -10.42
C ASP A 56 -26.66 -55.86 -11.94
N ALA A 57 -27.07 -54.90 -12.76
CA ALA A 57 -27.04 -55.03 -14.21
C ALA A 57 -25.59 -55.20 -14.72
N THR A 58 -25.34 -56.29 -15.45
CA THR A 58 -24.05 -56.60 -16.08
C THR A 58 -23.49 -55.39 -16.83
N PRO A 59 -22.25 -54.93 -16.61
CA PRO A 59 -21.66 -53.81 -17.34
C PRO A 59 -21.75 -53.99 -18.86
N PRO A 60 -21.88 -52.90 -19.65
CA PRO A 60 -21.89 -53.02 -21.10
C PRO A 60 -20.51 -53.46 -21.57
N ASP A 61 -20.47 -54.45 -22.45
CA ASP A 61 -19.25 -55.00 -23.07
C ASP A 61 -18.97 -54.42 -24.46
N THR A 62 -19.82 -53.49 -24.92
CA THR A 62 -19.68 -52.78 -26.19
C THR A 62 -19.72 -51.27 -26.01
N LEU A 63 -19.06 -50.54 -26.92
CA LEU A 63 -19.13 -49.08 -26.97
C LEU A 63 -20.56 -48.58 -27.20
N ALA A 64 -21.35 -49.29 -28.01
CA ALA A 64 -22.76 -48.98 -28.22
C ALA A 64 -23.58 -49.14 -26.92
N GLY A 65 -23.34 -50.22 -26.17
CA GLY A 65 -23.95 -50.42 -24.85
C GLY A 65 -23.56 -49.33 -23.85
N LEU A 66 -22.29 -48.91 -23.84
CA LEU A 66 -21.84 -47.80 -23.00
C LEU A 66 -22.51 -46.47 -23.40
N ALA A 67 -22.56 -46.16 -24.70
CA ALA A 67 -23.21 -44.96 -25.20
C ALA A 67 -24.70 -44.91 -24.84
N GLY A 68 -25.41 -46.05 -24.95
CA GLY A 68 -26.80 -46.18 -24.51
C GLY A 68 -26.97 -45.88 -23.02
N ARG A 69 -26.11 -46.44 -22.16
CA ARG A 69 -26.15 -46.17 -20.70
C ARG A 69 -25.92 -44.70 -20.38
N VAL A 70 -24.96 -44.07 -21.04
CA VAL A 70 -24.69 -42.63 -20.86
C VAL A 70 -25.89 -41.80 -21.30
N GLY A 71 -26.55 -42.14 -22.41
CA GLY A 71 -27.76 -41.45 -22.87
C GLY A 71 -28.96 -41.59 -21.91
N THR A 72 -29.14 -42.77 -21.30
CA THR A 72 -30.14 -42.97 -20.25
C THR A 72 -29.85 -42.13 -19.01
N LEU A 73 -28.59 -42.11 -18.56
CA LEU A 73 -28.15 -41.27 -17.44
C LEU A 73 -28.40 -39.78 -17.74
N GLU A 74 -28.05 -39.32 -18.94
CA GLU A 74 -28.33 -37.96 -19.40
C GLU A 74 -29.82 -37.63 -19.33
N THR A 75 -30.68 -38.54 -19.81
CA THR A 75 -32.14 -38.37 -19.77
C THR A 75 -32.66 -38.28 -18.35
N ASN A 76 -32.20 -39.17 -17.45
CA ASN A 76 -32.61 -39.20 -16.05
C ASN A 76 -32.14 -37.97 -15.25
N GLN A 77 -31.09 -37.29 -15.73
CA GLN A 77 -30.61 -36.02 -15.18
C GLN A 77 -31.26 -34.78 -15.83
N GLY A 78 -32.38 -34.94 -16.52
CA GLY A 78 -33.10 -33.82 -17.17
C GLY A 78 -32.56 -33.45 -18.56
N GLY A 79 -31.82 -34.36 -19.20
CA GLY A 79 -31.50 -34.33 -20.64
C GLY A 79 -30.46 -33.31 -21.09
N THR A 80 -30.01 -32.40 -20.22
CA THR A 80 -29.21 -31.23 -20.64
C THR A 80 -27.86 -31.13 -19.98
N ALA A 81 -27.63 -31.68 -18.78
CA ALA A 81 -26.41 -31.39 -18.01
C ALA A 81 -25.09 -31.84 -18.69
N LEU A 82 -24.99 -33.11 -19.12
CA LEU A 82 -23.75 -33.63 -19.71
C LEU A 82 -23.57 -33.22 -21.17
N SER A 83 -24.66 -33.16 -21.94
CA SER A 83 -24.65 -32.66 -23.32
C SER A 83 -24.29 -31.16 -23.35
N ALA A 84 -24.83 -30.35 -22.44
CA ALA A 84 -24.42 -28.95 -22.27
C ALA A 84 -22.95 -28.86 -21.85
N HIS A 85 -22.45 -29.72 -20.97
CA HIS A 85 -21.02 -29.70 -20.61
C HIS A 85 -20.09 -30.13 -21.77
N ARG A 86 -20.54 -31.03 -22.65
CA ARG A 86 -19.76 -31.49 -23.83
C ARG A 86 -19.75 -30.50 -24.97
N THR A 87 -20.84 -29.74 -25.11
CA THR A 87 -21.04 -28.80 -26.23
C THR A 87 -20.83 -27.34 -25.83
N ALA A 88 -20.75 -27.04 -24.53
CA ALA A 88 -20.36 -25.74 -24.05
C ALA A 88 -18.96 -25.41 -24.58
N PRO A 89 -18.75 -24.20 -25.11
CA PRO A 89 -17.41 -23.66 -25.31
C PRO A 89 -16.62 -23.81 -24.01
N VAL A 90 -15.31 -24.12 -24.11
CA VAL A 90 -14.40 -24.35 -22.96
C VAL A 90 -14.46 -23.24 -21.88
N LEU A 91 -15.02 -22.07 -22.20
CA LEU A 91 -15.10 -20.90 -21.35
C LEU A 91 -16.51 -20.57 -20.82
N ASP A 92 -17.56 -21.31 -21.20
CA ASP A 92 -18.92 -21.14 -20.68
C ASP A 92 -19.29 -22.31 -19.77
N HIS A 93 -19.04 -22.16 -18.47
CA HIS A 93 -19.39 -23.21 -17.52
C HIS A 93 -20.93 -23.28 -17.38
N PRO A 94 -21.53 -24.49 -17.32
CA PRO A 94 -22.99 -24.65 -17.28
C PRO A 94 -23.70 -23.97 -16.10
N ASP A 95 -23.00 -23.69 -14.99
CA ASP A 95 -23.54 -22.96 -13.84
C ASP A 95 -23.41 -21.42 -13.96
N GLY A 96 -22.88 -20.93 -15.09
CA GLY A 96 -22.70 -19.50 -15.36
C GLY A 96 -21.60 -18.82 -14.54
N SER A 97 -20.77 -19.55 -13.79
CA SER A 97 -19.66 -18.99 -13.01
C SER A 97 -18.62 -18.30 -13.90
N VAL A 98 -18.28 -18.92 -15.03
CA VAL A 98 -17.43 -18.38 -16.10
C VAL A 98 -18.25 -18.37 -17.37
N THR A 99 -18.34 -17.21 -18.04
CA THR A 99 -18.97 -17.10 -19.36
C THR A 99 -18.09 -16.33 -20.31
N ALA A 100 -18.25 -16.56 -21.62
CA ALA A 100 -17.62 -15.77 -22.68
C ALA A 100 -17.90 -14.28 -22.46
N ALA A 101 -19.14 -13.91 -22.15
CA ALA A 101 -19.54 -12.54 -21.83
C ALA A 101 -18.78 -11.94 -20.63
N LYS A 102 -18.52 -12.72 -19.57
CA LYS A 102 -17.69 -12.28 -18.43
C LYS A 102 -16.23 -12.07 -18.81
N LEU A 103 -15.75 -12.79 -19.82
CA LEU A 103 -14.38 -12.71 -20.32
C LEU A 103 -14.23 -11.77 -21.53
N ASP A 104 -15.32 -11.29 -22.12
CA ASP A 104 -15.28 -10.45 -23.33
C ASP A 104 -14.50 -9.16 -23.10
N ALA A 105 -14.62 -8.56 -21.91
CA ALA A 105 -13.86 -7.38 -21.54
C ALA A 105 -12.35 -7.63 -21.47
N VAL A 106 -11.91 -8.85 -21.14
CA VAL A 106 -10.49 -9.23 -21.07
C VAL A 106 -9.99 -9.72 -22.42
N ARG A 107 -10.78 -10.53 -23.13
CA ARG A 107 -10.43 -11.14 -24.42
C ARG A 107 -10.40 -10.12 -25.55
N ASN A 108 -11.35 -9.19 -25.54
CA ASN A 108 -11.46 -8.11 -26.52
C ASN A 108 -10.87 -6.80 -25.98
N ALA A 109 -10.21 -6.83 -24.82
CA ALA A 109 -9.36 -5.73 -24.41
C ALA A 109 -8.38 -5.49 -25.57
N PRO A 110 -8.30 -4.25 -26.09
CA PRO A 110 -7.26 -3.92 -27.06
C PRO A 110 -5.93 -4.38 -26.49
N THR A 111 -5.12 -5.06 -27.29
CA THR A 111 -3.74 -5.34 -26.90
C THR A 111 -3.02 -3.99 -26.83
N ILE A 112 -3.13 -3.35 -25.68
CA ILE A 112 -2.28 -2.24 -25.33
C ILE A 112 -0.91 -2.85 -25.05
N THR A 113 0.10 -2.45 -25.81
CA THR A 113 1.48 -2.52 -25.34
C THR A 113 1.70 -1.21 -24.59
N PRO A 114 1.36 -1.14 -23.29
CA PRO A 114 1.48 0.10 -22.56
C PRO A 114 2.94 0.55 -22.60
N SER A 115 3.14 1.79 -22.99
CA SER A 115 4.45 2.43 -22.90
C SER A 115 4.70 2.90 -21.46
N PRO A 116 5.97 3.01 -21.05
CA PRO A 116 6.32 3.66 -19.80
C PRO A 116 5.63 5.04 -19.66
N GLY A 117 4.86 5.23 -18.58
CA GLY A 117 4.06 6.45 -18.36
C GLY A 117 2.57 6.33 -18.74
N ASP A 118 2.16 5.24 -19.39
CA ASP A 118 0.74 4.93 -19.58
C ASP A 118 0.07 4.56 -18.26
N TRP A 119 -1.26 4.72 -18.23
CA TRP A 119 -2.09 4.30 -17.12
C TRP A 119 -2.82 3.02 -17.49
N LEU A 120 -2.63 1.96 -16.72
CA LEU A 120 -3.43 0.76 -16.86
C LEU A 120 -4.73 0.96 -16.09
N LEU A 121 -5.85 0.96 -16.81
CA LEU A 121 -7.19 1.02 -16.22
C LEU A 121 -7.55 -0.39 -15.76
N GLY A 122 -7.61 -0.62 -14.45
CA GLY A 122 -8.21 -1.84 -13.91
C GLY A 122 -9.71 -1.83 -14.18
N GLY A 123 -10.21 -2.82 -14.91
CA GLY A 123 -11.65 -2.96 -15.18
C GLY A 123 -12.43 -3.20 -13.88
N LEU A 124 -13.51 -2.46 -13.68
CA LEU A 124 -14.36 -2.59 -12.50
C LEU A 124 -15.23 -3.85 -12.54
N ALA A 125 -15.33 -4.51 -11.39
CA ALA A 125 -16.63 -4.98 -10.92
C ALA A 125 -17.37 -3.78 -10.27
N SER A 126 -18.59 -3.47 -10.75
CA SER A 126 -19.60 -2.62 -10.08
C SER A 126 -19.39 -1.10 -9.85
N GLY A 127 -19.13 -0.33 -10.91
CA GLY A 127 -19.78 0.99 -11.07
C GLY A 127 -19.28 2.27 -10.36
N THR A 128 -18.30 2.30 -9.45
CA THR A 128 -17.83 3.59 -8.89
C THR A 128 -16.33 3.61 -8.58
N GLY A 129 -15.53 4.08 -9.55
CA GLY A 129 -14.15 4.55 -9.36
C GLY A 129 -13.09 3.71 -10.05
N VAL A 130 -12.63 4.13 -11.24
CA VAL A 130 -11.51 3.47 -11.93
C VAL A 130 -10.21 3.74 -11.18
N GLY A 131 -9.65 2.71 -10.56
CA GLY A 131 -8.27 2.74 -10.07
C GLY A 131 -7.34 2.79 -11.27
N LYS A 132 -6.64 3.91 -11.45
CA LYS A 132 -5.60 4.02 -12.46
C LYS A 132 -4.28 3.59 -11.81
N LEU A 133 -3.65 2.53 -12.31
CA LEU A 133 -2.30 2.16 -11.89
C LEU A 133 -1.31 2.81 -12.86
N PRO A 134 -0.48 3.77 -12.44
CA PRO A 134 0.58 4.28 -13.29
C PRO A 134 1.54 3.14 -13.61
N ILE A 135 2.00 3.04 -14.85
CA ILE A 135 2.95 1.99 -15.25
C ILE A 135 4.33 2.62 -15.21
N GLY A 136 5.13 2.22 -14.22
CA GLY A 136 6.49 2.71 -14.12
C GLY A 136 7.38 2.10 -15.20
N GLN A 137 8.50 2.78 -15.45
CA GLN A 137 9.38 2.48 -16.58
C GLN A 137 10.25 1.24 -16.39
N ALA A 138 10.33 0.66 -15.17
CA ALA A 138 10.96 -0.65 -14.93
C ALA A 138 9.93 -1.78 -14.92
N ASN A 139 9.67 -2.38 -16.08
CA ASN A 139 8.88 -3.61 -16.22
C ASN A 139 7.50 -3.56 -15.52
N GLY A 140 6.87 -2.38 -15.48
CA GLY A 140 5.52 -2.22 -14.95
C GLY A 140 5.40 -2.03 -13.44
N VAL A 141 6.50 -1.84 -12.69
CA VAL A 141 6.42 -1.42 -11.28
C VAL A 141 6.06 0.07 -11.24
N PRO A 142 4.88 0.49 -10.74
CA PRO A 142 4.32 1.85 -10.87
C PRO A 142 5.19 3.02 -10.40
N LEU A 143 6.27 2.72 -9.69
CA LEU A 143 7.07 3.68 -8.95
C LEU A 143 8.55 3.62 -9.31
N LEU A 144 8.97 2.81 -10.29
CA LEU A 144 10.39 2.67 -10.66
C LEU A 144 10.69 3.12 -12.10
N ASN A 145 11.81 3.82 -12.31
CA ASN A 145 12.36 4.14 -13.63
C ASN A 145 13.03 2.91 -14.27
N ALA A 146 13.45 3.01 -15.53
CA ALA A 146 14.03 1.90 -16.30
C ALA A 146 15.28 1.25 -15.66
N SER A 147 15.94 1.94 -14.73
CA SER A 147 17.10 1.43 -13.98
C SER A 147 16.72 0.76 -12.65
N GLY A 148 15.43 0.61 -12.35
CA GLY A 148 14.94 0.05 -11.08
C GLY A 148 15.05 0.99 -9.87
N ALA A 149 15.40 2.26 -10.09
CA ALA A 149 15.34 3.30 -9.06
C ALA A 149 13.94 3.95 -9.05
N LEU A 150 13.58 4.70 -8.00
CA LEU A 150 12.28 5.38 -7.96
C LEU A 150 12.10 6.29 -9.20
N ALA A 151 10.95 6.18 -9.87
CA ALA A 151 10.59 6.91 -11.09
C ALA A 151 10.56 8.43 -10.89
N SER A 152 10.35 8.84 -9.65
CA SER A 152 10.49 10.20 -9.18
C SER A 152 11.26 10.15 -7.86
N ALA A 153 12.39 10.86 -7.79
CA ALA A 153 13.09 11.10 -6.53
C ALA A 153 12.22 11.89 -5.52
N ASP A 154 11.09 12.43 -5.99
CA ASP A 154 10.21 13.35 -5.27
C ASP A 154 8.97 12.70 -4.63
N ALA A 155 8.71 11.41 -4.86
CA ALA A 155 7.39 10.83 -4.56
C ALA A 155 6.94 10.90 -3.09
N TYR A 156 7.85 11.15 -2.14
CA TYR A 156 7.49 11.28 -0.72
C TYR A 156 7.98 12.55 -0.02
N LEU A 157 8.98 13.27 -0.56
CA LEU A 157 9.63 14.34 0.21
C LEU A 157 9.97 15.61 -0.57
N SER A 158 9.81 15.69 -1.89
CA SER A 158 10.13 16.93 -2.62
C SER A 158 8.85 17.61 -3.11
N ARG A 159 8.81 18.92 -2.93
CA ARG A 159 7.68 19.80 -3.24
C ARG A 159 7.96 20.69 -4.47
N GLY A 160 9.08 20.45 -5.16
CA GLY A 160 9.55 21.26 -6.27
C GLY A 160 10.19 22.57 -5.84
N SER A 161 10.32 23.50 -6.79
CA SER A 161 11.06 24.74 -6.61
C SER A 161 10.13 25.94 -6.43
N VAL A 162 10.39 26.78 -5.44
CA VAL A 162 9.78 28.10 -5.26
C VAL A 162 10.61 29.12 -6.03
N THR A 163 10.13 29.52 -7.21
CA THR A 163 10.89 30.35 -8.16
C THR A 163 10.51 31.83 -8.16
N SER A 164 9.42 32.20 -7.48
CA SER A 164 8.91 33.57 -7.41
C SER A 164 8.54 33.94 -5.97
N ALA A 165 8.48 35.24 -5.70
CA ALA A 165 8.11 35.80 -4.41
C ALA A 165 6.80 35.20 -3.89
N VAL A 166 6.81 34.72 -2.64
CA VAL A 166 5.67 34.11 -1.96
C VAL A 166 5.75 34.40 -0.47
N ASP A 167 4.61 34.37 0.22
CA ASP A 167 4.58 34.34 1.68
C ASP A 167 4.96 32.94 2.18
N TRP A 168 6.06 32.82 2.90
CA TRP A 168 6.56 31.53 3.41
C TRP A 168 5.67 30.93 4.50
N ASN A 169 4.73 31.68 5.07
CA ASN A 169 3.68 31.12 5.94
C ASN A 169 2.75 30.16 5.20
N THR A 170 2.69 30.24 3.86
CA THR A 170 1.85 29.35 3.03
C THR A 170 2.51 28.01 2.72
N LEU A 171 3.83 27.90 2.89
CA LEU A 171 4.62 26.69 2.63
C LEU A 171 4.49 25.69 3.80
N THR A 172 3.31 25.06 3.92
CA THR A 172 2.94 24.22 5.07
C THR A 172 2.88 22.72 4.78
N ASP A 173 2.99 22.32 3.52
CA ASP A 173 2.96 20.91 3.16
C ASP A 173 4.29 20.25 3.51
N ALA A 174 4.25 19.15 4.26
CA ALA A 174 5.43 18.45 4.71
C ALA A 174 6.30 18.00 3.52
N GLY A 175 7.61 18.18 3.58
CA GLY A 175 8.54 17.88 2.49
C GLY A 175 9.61 18.94 2.33
N THR A 176 10.31 18.93 1.22
CA THR A 176 11.48 19.74 0.92
C THR A 176 11.20 20.57 -0.31
N TYR A 177 11.39 21.88 -0.20
CA TYR A 177 11.30 22.83 -1.29
C TYR A 177 12.70 23.28 -1.68
N GLU A 178 12.95 23.41 -2.98
CA GLU A 178 14.10 24.18 -3.47
C GLU A 178 13.71 25.65 -3.54
N ILE A 179 14.40 26.52 -2.82
CA ILE A 179 14.13 27.95 -2.81
C ILE A 179 15.09 28.62 -3.79
N ALA A 180 14.58 29.13 -4.90
CA ALA A 180 15.39 29.89 -5.86
C ALA A 180 15.51 31.36 -5.45
N SER A 181 16.44 32.10 -6.07
CA SER A 181 16.65 33.53 -5.81
C SER A 181 15.40 34.38 -6.02
N GLY A 182 14.56 34.03 -7.00
CA GLY A 182 13.30 34.72 -7.27
C GLY A 182 12.28 34.65 -6.13
N ALA A 183 12.41 33.71 -5.19
CA ALA A 183 11.56 33.60 -3.99
C ALA A 183 11.73 34.76 -3.00
N PHE A 184 12.80 35.54 -3.14
CA PHE A 184 13.12 36.70 -2.30
C PHE A 184 12.76 38.04 -2.96
N GLY A 185 12.05 38.01 -4.10
CA GLY A 185 11.64 39.21 -4.82
C GLY A 185 10.55 40.04 -4.12
N THR A 186 10.14 41.14 -4.76
CA THR A 186 9.04 42.00 -4.29
C THR A 186 7.77 41.20 -4.05
N GLY A 187 7.18 41.35 -2.85
CA GLY A 187 6.00 40.58 -2.43
C GLY A 187 6.32 39.32 -1.62
N SER A 188 7.61 39.00 -1.43
CA SER A 188 8.03 37.94 -0.52
C SER A 188 7.80 38.38 0.92
N ALA A 189 7.32 37.46 1.76
CA ALA A 189 7.02 37.73 3.16
C ALA A 189 7.40 36.54 4.04
N ASN A 190 7.66 36.83 5.32
CA ASN A 190 7.97 35.83 6.34
C ASN A 190 9.19 34.95 6.03
N THR A 191 10.12 35.47 5.24
CA THR A 191 11.43 34.85 4.99
C THR A 191 12.33 34.92 6.22
N PRO A 192 13.33 34.05 6.34
CA PRO A 192 14.37 34.17 7.35
C PRO A 192 15.07 35.54 7.29
N PRO A 193 15.33 36.17 8.45
CA PRO A 193 15.96 37.49 8.50
C PRO A 193 17.39 37.45 7.96
N ALA A 194 17.76 38.48 7.20
CA ALA A 194 19.08 38.66 6.61
C ALA A 194 19.51 37.59 5.58
N VAL A 195 18.58 36.77 5.08
CA VAL A 195 18.86 35.80 4.01
C VAL A 195 18.14 36.16 2.73
N THR A 196 18.91 36.36 1.66
CA THR A 196 18.40 36.64 0.30
C THR A 196 18.92 35.64 -0.73
N GLN A 197 19.52 34.55 -0.26
CA GLN A 197 20.15 33.55 -1.11
C GLN A 197 19.28 32.32 -1.24
N GLN A 198 19.36 31.67 -2.40
CA GLN A 198 18.75 30.36 -2.67
C GLN A 198 19.18 29.29 -1.66
N GLY A 199 18.42 28.21 -1.53
CA GLY A 199 18.68 27.16 -0.55
C GLY A 199 17.61 26.08 -0.54
N HIS A 200 17.54 25.33 0.54
CA HIS A 200 16.55 24.29 0.76
C HIS A 200 15.70 24.58 1.99
N LEU A 201 14.39 24.45 1.85
CA LEU A 201 13.42 24.54 2.95
C LEU A 201 12.85 23.15 3.22
N LEU A 202 13.05 22.63 4.42
CA LEU A 202 12.37 21.44 4.93
C LEU A 202 11.17 21.87 5.77
N VAL A 203 10.01 21.29 5.49
CA VAL A 203 8.77 21.45 6.23
C VAL A 203 8.42 20.13 6.89
N LEU A 204 8.29 20.14 8.21
CA LEU A 204 7.87 19.00 9.00
C LEU A 204 6.49 19.32 9.58
N ARG A 205 5.52 18.42 9.40
CA ARG A 205 4.16 18.62 9.90
C ARG A 205 3.79 17.50 10.85
N THR A 206 3.34 17.87 12.04
CA THR A 206 2.70 16.97 13.01
C THR A 206 1.23 17.38 13.15
N LEU A 207 0.47 16.68 14.00
CA LEU A 207 -0.93 17.01 14.27
C LEU A 207 -1.09 18.39 14.94
N GLU A 208 -0.05 18.86 15.63
CA GLU A 208 -0.13 20.04 16.51
C GLU A 208 0.74 21.21 16.02
N ALA A 209 1.70 20.94 15.12
CA ALA A 209 2.65 21.96 14.68
C ALA A 209 3.14 21.77 13.24
N THR A 210 3.60 22.87 12.64
CA THR A 210 4.36 22.88 11.39
C THR A 210 5.72 23.54 11.64
N THR A 211 6.80 22.80 11.42
CA THR A 211 8.18 23.31 11.59
C THR A 211 8.78 23.56 10.22
N GLN A 212 9.40 24.71 10.05
CA GLN A 212 10.19 25.06 8.87
C GLN A 212 11.66 25.12 9.24
N VAL A 213 12.52 24.48 8.45
CA VAL A 213 13.97 24.51 8.58
C VAL A 213 14.55 24.93 7.24
N TYR A 214 15.22 26.07 7.20
CA TYR A 214 15.81 26.63 6.00
C TYR A 214 17.34 26.57 6.05
N VAL A 215 17.93 25.99 5.01
CA VAL A 215 19.38 25.86 4.82
C VAL A 215 19.77 26.67 3.58
N PRO A 216 20.36 27.86 3.73
CA PRO A 216 20.81 28.66 2.60
C PRO A 216 22.02 28.02 1.91
N LYS A 217 22.18 28.27 0.60
CA LYS A 217 23.35 27.89 -0.21
C LYS A 217 24.61 28.74 0.09
N SER A 218 24.52 29.69 1.04
CA SER A 218 25.49 30.75 1.32
C SER A 218 26.69 30.34 2.19
N ALA A 219 27.75 31.15 2.16
CA ALA A 219 28.89 31.14 3.07
C ALA A 219 28.58 31.63 4.51
N ASP A 220 27.39 32.18 4.77
CA ASP A 220 26.93 32.51 6.13
C ASP A 220 26.10 31.34 6.71
N PRO A 221 26.61 30.61 7.72
CA PRO A 221 26.28 29.19 7.94
C PRO A 221 25.10 28.98 8.89
N GLY A 222 24.16 29.90 8.94
CA GLY A 222 22.99 29.76 9.80
C GLY A 222 22.00 28.75 9.21
N ILE A 223 21.71 27.66 9.91
CA ILE A 223 20.49 26.89 9.64
C ILE A 223 19.36 27.62 10.34
N TYR A 224 18.36 28.09 9.62
CA TYR A 224 17.24 28.82 10.21
C TYR A 224 16.10 27.86 10.50
N TRP A 225 15.40 28.06 11.61
CA TRP A 225 14.19 27.31 11.88
C TRP A 225 13.13 28.15 12.58
N ARG A 226 11.87 27.77 12.40
CA ARG A 226 10.73 28.34 13.10
C ARG A 226 9.60 27.32 13.18
N GLN A 227 8.60 27.59 14.02
CA GLN A 227 7.48 26.70 14.21
C GLN A 227 6.15 27.47 14.20
N TYR A 228 5.14 26.89 13.57
CA TYR A 228 3.74 27.26 13.71
C TYR A 228 3.10 26.32 14.72
N ALA A 229 2.69 26.87 15.87
CA ALA A 229 1.98 26.15 16.93
C ALA A 229 0.99 27.10 17.60
N GLY A 230 -0.16 26.59 18.06
CA GLY A 230 -1.17 27.42 18.73
C GLY A 230 -1.72 28.57 17.87
N GLY A 231 -1.75 28.40 16.54
CA GLY A 231 -2.28 29.40 15.62
C GLY A 231 -1.33 30.53 15.22
N THR A 232 -0.07 30.50 15.67
CA THR A 232 0.91 31.58 15.42
C THR A 232 2.25 31.03 14.98
N TRP A 233 2.93 31.73 14.06
CA TRP A 233 4.33 31.44 13.71
C TRP A 233 5.26 32.08 14.73
N SER A 234 6.23 31.31 15.22
CA SER A 234 7.37 31.86 15.94
C SER A 234 8.25 32.70 14.99
N SER A 235 9.05 33.59 15.57
CA SER A 235 10.17 34.20 14.86
C SER A 235 11.14 33.13 14.35
N TRP A 236 11.85 33.44 13.27
CA TRP A 236 12.98 32.64 12.80
C TRP A 236 14.13 32.71 13.81
N VAL A 237 14.65 31.54 14.16
CA VAL A 237 15.82 31.37 15.04
C VAL A 237 16.93 30.72 14.22
N THR A 238 18.18 31.14 14.46
CA THR A 238 19.34 30.51 13.83
C THR A 238 19.84 29.38 14.72
N ALA A 239 19.92 28.17 14.18
CA ALA A 239 20.57 27.02 14.79
C ALA A 239 22.06 27.01 14.39
N GLY A 240 22.93 26.99 15.40
CA GLY A 240 24.36 26.78 15.22
C GLY A 240 25.24 27.94 15.68
N VAL A 241 26.55 27.68 15.58
CA VAL A 241 27.63 28.62 15.85
C VAL A 241 28.12 29.13 14.49
N MET A 242 28.01 30.43 14.23
CA MET A 242 28.47 31.06 12.99
C MET A 242 29.93 31.47 13.12
N TYR A 243 30.73 31.24 12.09
CA TYR A 243 32.06 31.81 11.96
C TYR A 243 32.04 32.91 10.89
N GLY A 244 32.76 34.00 11.09
CA GLY A 244 32.99 34.99 10.05
C GLY A 244 34.31 35.72 10.19
N SER A 245 34.67 36.47 9.16
CA SER A 245 35.89 37.30 9.16
C SER A 245 35.69 38.57 8.35
N ASN A 246 36.34 39.65 8.78
CA ASN A 246 36.40 40.92 8.07
C ASN A 246 37.78 41.58 8.30
N SER A 247 37.97 42.80 7.82
CA SER A 247 39.21 43.55 7.99
C SER A 247 39.63 43.78 9.46
N ASN A 248 38.71 43.60 10.42
CA ASN A 248 38.95 43.77 11.84
C ASN A 248 39.24 42.43 12.58
N GLY A 249 39.28 41.30 11.86
CA GLY A 249 39.59 39.98 12.42
C GLY A 249 38.51 38.93 12.15
N SER A 250 38.60 37.83 12.89
CA SER A 250 37.68 36.70 12.85
C SER A 250 36.72 36.71 14.04
N TYR A 251 35.57 36.07 13.90
CA TYR A 251 34.61 35.91 14.98
C TYR A 251 33.88 34.57 14.94
N ILE A 252 33.39 34.17 16.10
CA ILE A 252 32.39 33.13 16.30
C ILE A 252 31.16 33.79 16.93
N ARG A 253 29.96 33.58 16.37
CA ARG A 253 28.68 34.05 16.91
C ARG A 253 27.80 32.86 17.27
N PHE A 254 27.26 32.84 18.48
CA PHE A 254 26.37 31.81 18.97
C PHE A 254 24.90 32.15 18.67
N ALA A 255 24.04 31.14 18.75
CA ALA A 255 22.60 31.28 18.53
C ALA A 255 21.92 32.25 19.52
N ASP A 256 22.51 32.50 20.68
CA ASP A 256 22.03 33.45 21.70
C ASP A 256 22.44 34.91 21.41
N GLY A 257 23.17 35.16 20.32
CA GLY A 257 23.69 36.48 19.94
C GLY A 257 25.05 36.82 20.55
N THR A 258 25.59 35.99 21.43
CA THR A 258 26.96 36.13 21.96
C THR A 258 27.96 36.03 20.82
N GLN A 259 28.99 36.88 20.81
CA GLN A 259 30.04 36.86 19.80
C GLN A 259 31.43 36.90 20.45
N ILE A 260 32.30 35.95 20.08
CA ILE A 260 33.72 35.91 20.40
C ILE A 260 34.49 36.41 19.18
N CYS A 261 35.34 37.43 19.33
CA CYS A 261 36.16 37.97 18.23
C CYS A 261 37.65 37.81 18.53
N TRP A 262 38.47 37.60 17.50
CA TRP A 262 39.93 37.63 17.60
C TRP A 262 40.56 38.20 16.32
N ALA A 263 41.71 38.85 16.45
CA ALA A 263 42.49 39.35 15.32
C ALA A 263 43.92 38.78 15.41
N SER A 264 44.46 38.27 14.30
CA SER A 264 45.88 37.97 14.19
C SER A 264 46.60 39.26 13.77
N HIS A 265 47.22 39.95 14.72
CA HIS A 265 48.18 41.00 14.39
C HIS A 265 49.46 40.34 13.88
N ASP A 266 49.83 40.61 12.63
CA ASP A 266 51.11 40.20 12.08
C ASP A 266 52.21 40.95 12.85
N PRO A 267 53.16 40.26 13.52
CA PRO A 267 54.15 40.93 14.37
C PRO A 267 55.16 41.80 13.59
N THR A 268 55.07 41.86 12.26
CA THR A 268 55.97 42.66 11.43
C THR A 268 55.64 44.16 11.44
N SER A 269 54.51 44.58 12.02
CA SER A 269 54.14 46.00 12.18
C SER A 269 54.37 46.59 13.57
N PHE A 270 55.25 46.02 14.40
CA PHE A 270 55.74 46.70 15.61
C PHE A 270 56.75 47.80 15.24
N GLY A 271 56.25 48.88 14.64
CA GLY A 271 56.86 50.19 14.82
C GLY A 271 56.70 50.58 16.29
N SER A 272 57.79 50.49 17.07
CA SER A 272 57.89 50.85 18.49
C SER A 272 56.86 50.22 19.43
N MET A 273 57.22 49.07 19.99
CA MET A 273 56.59 48.49 21.17
C MET A 273 56.84 49.43 22.37
N GLN A 274 55.89 50.32 22.67
CA GLN A 274 55.81 50.97 23.98
C GLN A 274 55.25 49.93 24.95
N THR A 275 56.07 49.54 25.92
CA THR A 275 55.74 48.57 26.97
C THR A 275 54.54 49.06 27.79
N GLY A 276 53.36 48.57 27.44
CA GLY A 276 52.13 48.69 28.22
C GLY A 276 51.33 47.41 28.02
N TYR A 277 51.28 46.58 29.06
CA TYR A 277 50.36 45.44 29.11
C TYR A 277 48.92 45.96 29.11
N ASP A 278 48.29 46.06 27.94
CA ASP A 278 46.84 46.21 27.83
C ASP A 278 46.22 44.84 27.52
N THR A 279 45.84 44.13 28.57
CA THR A 279 44.88 43.01 28.49
C THR A 279 43.48 43.56 28.21
N ASN A 280 43.25 44.11 27.01
CA ASN A 280 41.92 44.52 26.57
C ASN A 280 41.18 43.34 25.91
N LEU A 281 40.70 42.43 26.75
CA LEU A 281 39.57 41.56 26.39
C LEU A 281 38.32 42.48 26.35
N SER A 282 38.06 43.10 25.19
CA SER A 282 36.87 43.96 25.02
C SER A 282 35.61 43.09 24.93
N THR A 283 35.01 42.78 26.07
CA THR A 283 33.61 42.34 26.14
C THR A 283 32.72 43.56 25.90
N ARG A 284 32.34 43.83 24.65
CA ARG A 284 31.20 44.71 24.38
C ARG A 284 29.91 43.96 24.73
N GLN A 285 29.36 44.21 25.93
CA GLN A 285 27.94 43.99 26.20
C GLN A 285 27.14 44.92 25.28
N ASN A 286 26.42 44.35 24.31
CA ASN A 286 25.42 45.12 23.56
C ASN A 286 24.26 45.47 24.49
N VAL A 287 24.04 46.77 24.64
CA VAL A 287 22.86 47.38 25.26
C VAL A 287 21.63 46.99 24.43
N GLY A 288 20.54 46.61 25.11
CA GLY A 288 19.31 46.12 24.49
C GLY A 288 18.58 47.11 23.56
N PRO A 289 17.58 46.67 22.78
CA PRO A 289 16.89 47.51 21.83
C PRO A 289 15.98 48.54 22.53
N PRO A 290 15.80 49.74 21.94
CA PRO A 290 14.82 50.71 22.44
C PRO A 290 13.40 50.19 22.22
N LEU A 291 12.52 50.53 23.17
CA LEU A 291 11.08 50.26 23.19
C LEU A 291 10.37 50.75 21.91
#